data_AF-I3RDU4-F1
#
_entry.id   AF-I3RDU4-F1
#
_cell.length_a   1.000
_cell.length_b   1.000
_cell.length_c   1.000
_cell.angle_alpha   90.00
_cell.angle_beta   90.00
_cell.angle_gamma   90.00
#
_symmetry.space_group_name_H-M   'P 1'
#
loop_
_entity.id
_entity.type
_entity.pdbx_description
1 polymer ?
#
loop_
_entity_poly.entity_id
_entity_poly.type
_entity_poly.pdbx_seq_one_letter_code
_entity_poly.pdbx_strand_id
1 'polypeptide(L)' 'MEMQLLIKRLNVVRRRKEAILLEEARLARMMKQRKLKNTKIIQIVKREKEMIMREEAKIVRFLKQSRA' A
#
# COMPACT_ATOMS: atom_id res chain seq x y z
N MET A 1 7.27 -24.61 -4.28
CA MET A 1 6.74 -23.67 -5.29
C MET A 1 5.96 -22.50 -4.66
N GLU A 2 5.14 -22.76 -3.64
CA GLU A 2 4.28 -21.76 -2.98
C GLU A 2 5.05 -20.61 -2.29
N MET A 3 6.16 -20.90 -1.61
CA MET A 3 6.94 -19.87 -0.89
C MET A 3 7.54 -18.82 -1.85
N GLN A 4 8.04 -19.25 -3.01
CA GLN A 4 8.56 -18.33 -4.03
C GLN A 4 7.45 -17.44 -4.61
N LEU A 5 6.25 -17.98 -4.79
CA LEU A 5 5.08 -17.21 -5.23
C LEU A 5 4.68 -16.17 -4.18
N LEU A 6 4.73 -16.52 -2.90
CA LEU A 6 4.43 -15.62 -1.79
C LEU A 6 5.44 -14.47 -1.69
N ILE A 7 6.73 -14.74 -1.90
CA ILE A 7 7.80 -13.73 -1.97
C ILE A 7 7.57 -12.79 -3.16
N LYS A 8 7.22 -13.32 -4.34
CA LYS A 8 6.86 -12.51 -5.51
C LYS A 8 5.66 -11.61 -5.21
N ARG A 9 4.64 -12.14 -4.56
CA ARG A 9 3.47 -11.36 -4.14
C ARG A 9 3.83 -10.27 -3.15
N LEU A 10 4.69 -10.55 -2.17
CA LEU A 10 5.20 -9.54 -1.23
C LEU A 10 5.88 -8.38 -1.97
N ASN A 11 6.70 -8.67 -2.99
CA ASN A 11 7.36 -7.62 -3.78
C ASN A 11 6.36 -6.75 -4.55
N VAL A 12 5.30 -7.34 -5.10
CA VAL A 12 4.22 -6.58 -5.75
C VAL A 12 3.50 -5.70 -4.74
N VAL A 13 3.16 -6.22 -3.56
CA VAL A 13 2.48 -5.46 -2.49
C VAL A 13 3.35 -4.30 -2.01
N ARG A 14 4.67 -4.49 -1.86
CA ARG A 14 5.62 -3.42 -1.52
C ARG A 14 5.66 -2.31 -2.56
N ARG A 15 5.72 -2.65 -3.86
CA ARG A 15 5.67 -1.66 -4.95
C ARG A 15 4.35 -0.89 -4.95
N ARG A 16 3.22 -1.57 -4.72
CA ARG A 16 1.90 -0.91 -4.59
C ARG A 16 1.88 0.04 -3.39
N LYS A 17 2.48 -0.35 -2.27
CA LYS A 17 2.62 0.49 -1.07
C LYS A 17 3.43 1.75 -1.34
N GLU A 18 4.53 1.64 -2.08
CA GLU A 18 5.32 2.81 -2.49
C GLU A 18 4.51 3.76 -3.37
N ALA A 19 3.81 3.21 -4.38
CA ALA A 19 2.98 4.01 -5.28
C ALA A 19 1.86 4.77 -4.54
N ILE A 20 1.15 4.10 -3.62
CA ILE A 20 0.05 4.74 -2.88
C ILE A 20 0.55 5.82 -1.91
N LEU A 21 1.75 5.65 -1.33
CA LEU A 21 2.38 6.66 -0.47
C LEU A 21 2.79 7.92 -1.27
N LEU A 22 3.35 7.72 -2.46
CA LEU A 22 3.69 8.82 -3.36
C LEU A 22 2.43 9.58 -3.81
N GLU A 23 1.37 8.87 -4.12
CA GLU A 23 0.08 9.47 -4.50
C GLU A 23 -0.56 10.23 -3.34
N GLU A 24 -0.57 9.67 -2.13
CA GLU A 24 -1.05 10.38 -0.93
C GLU A 24 -0.25 11.67 -0.70
N ALA A 25 1.09 11.62 -0.81
CA ALA A 25 1.94 12.78 -0.67
C ALA A 25 1.68 13.83 -1.76
N ARG A 26 1.45 13.40 -3.01
CA ARG A 26 1.09 14.27 -4.14
C ARG A 26 -0.24 14.98 -3.87
N LEU A 27 -1.26 14.25 -3.45
CA LEU A 27 -2.57 14.79 -3.12
C LEU A 27 -2.52 15.76 -1.93
N ALA A 28 -1.74 15.44 -0.90
CA ALA A 28 -1.52 16.33 0.24
C ALA A 28 -0.87 17.67 -0.20
N ARG A 29 0.12 17.61 -1.10
CA ARG A 29 0.71 18.83 -1.68
C ARG A 29 -0.31 19.64 -2.49
N MET A 30 -1.11 18.98 -3.32
CA MET A 30 -2.16 19.66 -4.09
C MET A 30 -3.22 20.31 -3.20
N MET A 31 -3.61 19.64 -2.12
CA MET A 31 -4.54 20.16 -1.12
C MET A 31 -3.96 21.39 -0.42
N LYS A 32 -2.69 21.36 0.00
CA LYS A 32 -1.99 22.53 0.58
C LYS A 32 -1.96 23.71 -0.40
N GLN A 33 -1.77 23.44 -1.68
CA GLN A 33 -1.80 24.46 -2.75
C GLN A 33 -3.22 24.88 -3.15
N ARG A 34 -4.27 24.36 -2.52
CA ARG A 34 -5.69 24.58 -2.88
C ARG A 34 -6.03 24.23 -4.35
N LYS A 35 -5.23 23.37 -4.98
CA LYS A 35 -5.41 22.90 -6.37
C LYS A 35 -6.22 21.60 -6.46
N LEU A 36 -6.53 20.98 -5.33
CA LEU A 36 -7.29 19.75 -5.29
C LEU A 36 -8.80 20.03 -5.30
N LYS A 37 -9.45 19.80 -6.45
CA LYS A 37 -10.89 20.02 -6.61
C LYS A 37 -11.75 19.01 -5.85
N ASN A 38 -11.33 17.75 -5.79
CA ASN A 38 -12.07 16.69 -5.11
C ASN A 38 -11.26 16.15 -3.92
N THR A 39 -11.66 16.50 -2.71
CA THR A 39 -10.99 16.07 -1.47
C THR A 39 -11.34 14.64 -1.06
N LYS A 40 -12.43 14.05 -1.58
CA LYS A 40 -12.82 12.67 -1.29
C LYS A 40 -11.80 11.66 -1.79
N ILE A 41 -11.02 12.00 -2.83
CA ILE A 41 -9.98 11.12 -3.36
C ILE A 41 -8.92 10.75 -2.31
N ILE A 42 -8.65 11.63 -1.35
CA ILE A 42 -7.71 11.34 -0.25
C ILE A 42 -8.27 10.24 0.66
N GLN A 43 -9.58 10.22 0.91
CA GLN A 43 -10.19 9.16 1.72
C GLN A 43 -10.12 7.81 1.01
N ILE A 44 -10.28 7.80 -0.32
CA ILE A 44 -10.14 6.58 -1.13
C ILE A 44 -8.70 6.07 -1.05
N VAL A 45 -7.71 6.94 -1.28
CA VAL A 45 -6.28 6.60 -1.21
C VAL A 45 -5.88 6.09 0.18
N LYS A 46 -6.41 6.70 1.25
CA LYS A 46 -6.19 6.21 2.62
C LYS A 46 -6.75 4.80 2.85
N ARG A 47 -7.96 4.52 2.37
CA ARG A 47 -8.57 3.18 2.46
C ARG A 47 -7.75 2.14 1.70
N GLU A 48 -7.31 2.49 0.49
CA GLU A 48 -6.47 1.61 -0.32
C GLU A 48 -5.12 1.33 0.35
N LYS A 49 -4.48 2.35 0.92
CA LYS A 49 -3.25 2.20 1.71
C LYS A 49 -3.44 1.22 2.88
N GLU A 50 -4.54 1.32 3.62
CA GLU A 50 -4.84 0.39 4.71
C GLU A 50 -5.00 -1.05 4.22
N MET A 51 -5.68 -1.26 3.08
CA MET A 51 -5.83 -2.60 2.49
C MET A 51 -4.48 -3.21 2.10
N ILE A 52 -3.62 -2.42 1.46
CA ILE A 52 -2.26 -2.84 1.07
C ILE A 52 -1.43 -3.21 2.31
N MET A 53 -1.48 -2.39 3.37
CA MET A 53 -0.78 -2.67 4.63
C MET A 53 -1.28 -3.96 5.29
N ARG A 54 -2.60 -4.21 5.28
CA ARG A 54 -3.17 -5.45 5.81
C ARG A 54 -2.73 -6.67 5.00
N GLU A 55 -2.68 -6.56 3.67
CA GLU A 55 -2.18 -7.63 2.79
C GLU A 55 -0.70 -7.93 3.08
N GLU A 56 0.15 -6.89 3.15
CA GLU A 56 1.57 -7.03 3.50
C GLU A 56 1.74 -7.73 4.85
N ALA A 57 1.01 -7.29 5.88
CA ALA A 57 1.08 -7.87 7.21
C ALA A 57 0.65 -9.34 7.24
N LYS A 58 -0.36 -9.74 6.46
CA LYS A 58 -0.76 -11.16 6.32
C LYS A 58 0.37 -11.99 5.71
N ILE A 59 0.95 -11.52 4.61
CA ILE A 59 2.04 -12.23 3.92
C ILE A 59 3.28 -12.35 4.82
N VAL A 60 3.67 -11.26 5.49
CA VAL A 60 4.82 -11.26 6.40
C VAL A 60 4.60 -12.20 7.59
N ARG A 61 3.40 -12.24 8.18
CA ARG A 61 3.08 -13.17 9.27
C ARG A 61 3.22 -14.62 8.83
N PHE A 62 2.68 -14.96 7.66
CA PHE A 62 2.78 -16.30 7.12
C PHE A 62 4.25 -16.68 6.87
N LEU A 63 5.05 -15.81 6.23
CA LEU A 63 6.48 -16.06 5.99
C LEU A 63 7.27 -16.25 7.29
N LYS A 64 6.93 -15.52 8.36
CA LYS A 64 7.56 -15.71 9.67
C LYS A 64 7.22 -17.06 10.28
N GLN A 65 5.96 -17.48 10.18
CA GLN A 65 5.50 -18.78 10.69
C GLN A 65 6.10 -19.94 9.90
N SER A 66 6.22 -19.84 8.57
CA SER A 66 6.83 -20.88 7.73
C SER A 66 8.35 -21.01 7.91
N ARG A 67 9.01 -20.05 8.57
CA ARG A 67 10.44 -20.08 8.88
C ARG A 67 10.72 -20.62 10.29
N ALA A 68 9.69 -20.67 11.15
CA ALA A 68 9.75 -21.28 12.49
C ALA A 68 9.54 -22.79 12.37
#